data_AF-A0A8T5PIZ3-F1
#
_entry.id   AF-A0A8T5PIZ3-F1
#
_cell.length_a   1.000
_cell.length_b   1.000
_cell.length_c   1.000
_cell.angle_alpha   90.00
_cell.angle_beta   90.00
_cell.angle_gamma   90.00
#
_symmetry.space_group_name_H-M   'P 1'
#
loop_
_entity.id
_entity.type
_entity.pdbx_description
1 polymer ?
#
loop_
_entity_poly.entity_id
_entity_poly.type
_entity_poly.pdbx_seq_one_letter_code
_entity_poly.pdbx_strand_id
1 'polypeptide(L)'
;MLLEEKLKKLLELKISSNGFVIDDIQIVSDREYGYIIVLVNEKSIYNEILETKLEALEGRKILPDLWIFGPYLCKVGNSLAENPKSNSILYNQNQALS
;
A
#
# COMPACT_ATOMS: atom_id res chain seq x y z
N MET A 1 4.37 -14.02 6.29
CA MET A 1 3.26 -13.48 7.12
C MET A 1 2.11 -13.01 6.22
N LEU A 2 0.83 -13.14 6.62
CA LEU A 2 -0.30 -12.63 5.82
C LEU A 2 -0.29 -11.09 5.81
N LEU A 3 -0.64 -10.46 4.69
CA LEU A 3 -0.59 -9.00 4.58
C LEU A 3 -1.56 -8.29 5.54
N GLU A 4 -2.72 -8.89 5.83
CA GLU A 4 -3.63 -8.37 6.85
C GLU A 4 -2.97 -8.29 8.24
N GLU A 5 -2.13 -9.28 8.58
CA GLU A 5 -1.38 -9.26 9.83
C GLU A 5 -0.27 -8.21 9.81
N LYS A 6 0.40 -8.03 8.66
CA LYS A 6 1.38 -6.95 8.47
C LYS A 6 0.72 -5.58 8.62
N LEU A 7 -0.45 -5.38 8.02
CA LEU A 7 -1.23 -4.16 8.14
C LEU A 7 -1.62 -3.88 9.58
N LYS A 8 -2.14 -4.88 10.31
CA LYS A 8 -2.47 -4.74 11.75
C LYS A 8 -1.24 -4.30 12.55
N LYS A 9 -0.09 -4.95 12.35
CA LYS A 9 1.15 -4.58 13.02
C LYS A 9 1.64 -3.18 12.65
N LEU A 10 1.50 -2.76 11.39
CA LEU A 10 1.86 -1.41 10.95
C LEU A 10 0.94 -0.35 11.55
N LEU A 11 -0.36 -0.63 11.68
CA LEU A 11 -1.32 0.24 12.35
C LEU A 11 -1.05 0.32 13.85
N GLU A 12 -0.78 -0.81 14.52
CA GLU A 12 -0.34 -0.85 15.92
C GLU A 12 0.95 -0.05 16.12
N LEU A 13 1.90 -0.16 15.20
CA LEU A 13 3.12 0.63 15.22
C LEU A 13 2.83 2.12 15.11
N LYS A 14 1.94 2.54 14.20
CA LYS A 14 1.51 3.94 14.04
C LYS A 14 0.86 4.49 15.32
N ILE A 15 0.00 3.69 15.95
CA ILE A 15 -0.68 4.06 17.20
C ILE A 15 0.31 4.12 18.37
N SER A 16 1.15 3.10 18.53
CA SER A 16 2.11 2.98 19.64
C SER A 16 3.21 4.03 19.61
N SER A 17 3.51 4.60 18.43
CA SER A 17 4.52 5.64 18.27
C SER A 17 3.94 7.06 18.36
N ASN A 18 2.73 7.20 18.92
CA ASN A 18 2.00 8.46 19.06
C ASN A 18 1.88 9.25 17.74
N GLY A 19 1.90 8.57 16.60
CA GLY A 19 1.77 9.18 15.27
C GLY A 19 2.98 9.98 14.76
N PHE A 20 4.14 9.97 15.45
CA PHE A 20 5.32 10.77 15.04
C PHE A 20 6.27 10.05 14.07
N VAL A 21 6.08 8.75 13.88
CA VAL A 21 7.05 7.90 13.21
C VAL A 21 6.54 7.39 11.86
N ILE A 22 5.26 7.06 11.77
CA ILE A 22 4.60 6.66 10.53
C ILE A 22 3.60 7.75 10.14
N ASP A 23 3.92 8.48 9.07
CA ASP A 23 3.07 9.55 8.56
C ASP A 23 1.84 8.95 7.86
N ASP A 24 2.04 7.98 6.97
CA ASP A 24 0.96 7.38 6.19
C ASP A 24 1.13 5.88 5.90
N ILE A 25 0.00 5.20 5.72
CA ILE A 25 -0.08 3.79 5.33
C ILE A 25 -1.15 3.67 4.25
N GLN A 26 -0.72 3.31 3.04
CA GLN A 26 -1.59 3.12 1.88
C GLN A 26 -1.57 1.67 1.42
N ILE A 27 -2.71 1.20 0.93
CA ILE A 27 -2.83 -0.12 0.33
C ILE A 27 -3.10 0.09 -1.15
N VAL A 28 -2.21 -0.46 -1.99
CA VAL A 28 -2.34 -0.43 -3.44
C VAL A 28 -2.51 -1.87 -3.90
N SER A 29 -3.65 -2.17 -4.51
CA SER A 29 -3.91 -3.51 -5.04
C SER A 29 -4.49 -3.45 -6.44
N ASP A 30 -4.05 -4.38 -7.27
CA ASP A 30 -4.66 -4.78 -8.53
C ASP A 30 -5.20 -6.22 -8.40
N ARG A 31 -5.87 -6.72 -9.44
CA ARG A 31 -6.58 -7.99 -9.49
C ARG A 31 -5.79 -9.18 -8.94
N GLU A 32 -4.50 -9.26 -9.21
CA GLU A 32 -3.63 -10.36 -8.76
C GLU A 32 -2.69 -9.99 -7.62
N TYR A 33 -2.30 -8.73 -7.48
CA TYR A 33 -1.23 -8.32 -6.58
C TYR A 33 -1.65 -7.13 -5.75
N GLY A 34 -1.20 -7.07 -4.51
CA GLY A 34 -1.17 -5.81 -3.78
C GLY A 34 0.09 -5.60 -2.97
N TYR A 35 0.20 -4.37 -2.50
CA TYR A 35 1.30 -3.83 -1.73
C TYR A 35 0.76 -2.92 -0.63
N ILE A 36 1.40 -2.93 0.54
CA ILE A 36 1.26 -1.85 1.51
C ILE A 36 2.43 -0.91 1.33
N ILE A 37 2.14 0.36 1.18
CA ILE A 37 3.11 1.44 1.12
C ILE A 37 3.06 2.17 2.46
N VAL A 38 4.21 2.30 3.11
CA VAL A 38 4.35 2.98 4.40
C VAL A 38 5.29 4.15 4.22
N LEU A 39 4.79 5.35 4.53
CA LEU A 39 5.56 6.57 4.61
C LEU A 39 5.92 6.83 6.07
N VAL A 40 7.21 6.95 6.33
CA VAL A 40 7.74 7.26 7.66
C VAL A 40 8.22 8.70 7.71
N ASN A 41 8.14 9.31 8.89
CA ASN A 41 8.58 10.68 9.05
C ASN A 41 10.10 10.80 8.83
N GLU A 42 10.52 11.66 7.91
CA GLU A 42 11.94 11.85 7.58
C GLU A 42 12.78 12.24 8.81
N LYS A 43 12.20 13.00 9.75
CA LYS A 43 12.88 13.40 11.00
C LYS A 43 13.05 12.24 11.98
N SER A 44 12.33 11.14 11.77
CA SER A 44 12.40 9.89 12.52
C SER A 44 13.26 8.83 11.81
N ILE A 45 13.92 9.15 10.69
CA ILE A 45 14.72 8.23 9.88
C ILE A 45 15.86 7.56 10.65
N TYR A 46 16.38 8.20 11.70
CA TYR A 46 17.43 7.62 12.55
C TYR A 46 16.91 6.73 13.66
N ASN A 47 15.63 6.36 13.63
CA ASN A 47 15.07 5.43 14.58
C ASN A 47 15.40 3.99 14.15
N GLU A 48 16.60 3.52 14.49
CA GLU A 48 17.08 2.14 14.21
C GLU A 48 16.06 1.07 14.65
N ILE A 49 15.29 1.37 15.72
CA ILE A 49 14.24 0.49 16.23
C ILE A 49 13.07 0.40 15.24
N LEU A 50 12.71 1.49 14.55
CA LEU A 50 11.67 1.46 13.52
C LEU A 50 12.12 0.64 12.32
N GLU A 51 13.31 0.92 11.79
CA GLU A 51 13.84 0.19 10.62
C GLU A 51 13.88 -1.31 10.90
N THR A 52 14.45 -1.71 12.05
CA THR A 52 14.48 -3.12 12.48
C THR A 52 13.08 -3.74 12.51
N LYS A 53 12.06 -3.00 12.97
CA LYS A 53 10.67 -3.49 13.01
C LYS A 53 10.06 -3.62 11.62
N LEU A 54 10.34 -2.67 10.71
CA LEU A 54 9.85 -2.72 9.33
C LEU A 54 10.53 -3.83 8.54
N GLU A 55 11.83 -4.06 8.74
CA GLU A 55 12.58 -5.18 8.18
C GLU A 55 12.08 -6.52 8.71
N ALA A 56 11.78 -6.63 10.02
CA ALA A 56 11.19 -7.82 10.61
C ALA A 56 9.79 -8.15 10.07
N LEU A 57 9.09 -7.15 9.51
CA LEU A 57 7.83 -7.31 8.78
C LEU A 57 8.06 -7.66 7.28
N GLU A 58 9.30 -7.93 6.90
CA GLU A 58 9.75 -8.18 5.52
C GLU A 58 9.43 -7.00 4.59
N GLY A 59 9.51 -5.77 5.12
CA GLY A 59 9.41 -4.55 4.33
C GLY A 59 10.68 -4.33 3.53
N ARG A 60 10.52 -3.79 2.31
CA ARG A 60 11.65 -3.30 1.52
C ARG A 60 11.66 -1.79 1.53
N LYS A 61 12.80 -1.22 1.96
CA LYS A 61 13.07 0.20 1.86
C LYS A 61 13.37 0.57 0.41
N ILE A 62 12.61 1.52 -0.14
CA ILE A 62 12.78 1.98 -1.52
C ILE A 62 13.38 3.39 -1.53
N LEU A 63 12.94 4.24 -0.60
CA LEU A 63 13.49 5.57 -0.34
C LEU A 63 13.76 5.72 1.17
N PRO A 64 14.51 6.75 1.61
CA PRO A 64 14.81 6.98 3.02
C PRO A 64 13.57 6.95 3.94
N ASP A 65 12.44 7.42 3.43
CA ASP A 65 11.14 7.57 4.09
C ASP A 65 10.05 6.60 3.58
N LEU A 66 10.36 5.73 2.61
CA LEU A 66 9.36 4.91 1.91
C LEU A 66 9.67 3.42 2.02
N TRP A 67 8.70 2.68 2.55
CA TRP A 67 8.75 1.23 2.69
C TRP A 67 7.60 0.57 1.95
N ILE A 68 7.89 -0.56 1.30
CA ILE A 68 6.90 -1.36 0.57
C ILE A 68 6.87 -2.78 1.13
N PHE A 69 5.65 -3.30 1.33
CA PHE A 69 5.38 -4.67 1.77
C PHE A 69 4.56 -5.40 0.71
N GLY A 70 5.09 -6.48 0.13
CA GLY A 70 4.40 -7.30 -0.87
C GLY A 70 5.37 -8.19 -1.67
N PRO A 71 4.91 -8.83 -2.76
CA PRO A 71 3.51 -8.86 -3.22
C PRO A 71 2.63 -9.70 -2.30
N TYR A 72 1.36 -9.31 -2.10
CA TYR A 72 0.34 -10.22 -1.60
C TYR A 72 -0.65 -10.54 -2.72
N LEU A 73 -0.93 -11.83 -2.89
CA LEU A 73 -2.03 -12.26 -3.74
C LEU A 73 -3.32 -11.96 -2.98
N CYS A 74 -4.10 -10.99 -3.45
CA CYS A 74 -5.48 -10.88 -2.99
C CYS A 74 -6.13 -12.20 -3.40
N LYS A 75 -6.48 -13.07 -2.45
CA LYS A 75 -7.19 -14.32 -2.79
C LYS A 75 -8.41 -13.88 -3.59
N VAL A 76 -8.44 -14.19 -4.88
CA VAL A 76 -9.59 -13.95 -5.76
C VAL A 76 -10.71 -14.86 -5.27
N GLY A 77 -11.39 -14.41 -4.23
CA GLY A 77 -12.58 -15.04 -3.67
C GLY A 77 -13.79 -14.41 -4.31
N ASN A 78 -14.27 -15.02 -5.39
CA ASN A 78 -15.65 -15.00 -5.88
C ASN A 78 -16.40 -13.65 -5.84
N SER A 79 -16.26 -12.84 -6.89
CA SER A 79 -17.39 -12.04 -7.38
C SER A 79 -17.12 -11.55 -8.79
N LEU A 80 -17.25 -12.42 -9.79
CA LEU A 80 -17.64 -12.07 -11.15
C LEU A 80 -18.22 -13.34 -11.80
N ALA A 81 -19.31 -13.83 -11.21
CA ALA A 81 -20.30 -14.53 -11.98
C ALA A 81 -20.98 -13.48 -12.89
N GLU A 82 -20.93 -13.74 -14.19
CA GLU A 82 -21.89 -13.29 -15.21
C GLU A 82 -22.01 -11.79 -15.52
N ASN A 83 -21.26 -11.30 -16.52
CA ASN A 83 -21.88 -10.90 -17.81
C ASN A 83 -20.81 -10.51 -18.86
N PRO A 84 -20.68 -11.25 -19.98
CA PRO A 84 -19.94 -10.78 -21.14
C PRO A 84 -20.92 -10.02 -22.05
N LYS A 85 -21.19 -8.74 -21.75
CA LYS A 85 -21.80 -7.77 -22.69
C LYS A 85 -21.90 -6.39 -22.05
N SER A 86 -20.91 -5.54 -22.30
CA SER A 86 -21.18 -4.12 -22.56
C SER A 86 -20.00 -3.50 -23.30
N ASN A 87 -20.27 -3.29 -24.59
CA ASN A 87 -19.45 -2.54 -25.50
C ASN A 87 -19.33 -1.06 -25.08
N SER A 88 -18.17 -0.49 -25.42
CA SER A 88 -17.95 0.88 -25.91
C SER A 88 -18.42 2.07 -25.06
N ILE A 89 -17.47 2.85 -24.54
CA ILE A 89 -17.55 4.32 -24.62
C ILE A 89 -16.17 4.87 -25.04
N LEU A 90 -16.22 5.65 -26.11
CA LEU A 90 -15.12 6.28 -26.83
C LEU A 90 -14.35 7.30 -25.99
N TYR A 91 -13.05 7.38 -26.25
CA TYR A 91 -12.26 8.60 -26.09
C TYR A 91 -12.85 9.73 -26.93
N ASN A 92 -13.22 10.85 -26.30
CA ASN A 92 -13.25 12.13 -26.99
C ASN A 92 -13.10 13.29 -25.98
N GLN A 93 -11.87 13.78 -25.85
CA GLN A 93 -11.61 15.14 -25.39
C GLN A 93 -10.56 15.72 -26.31
N ASN A 94 -10.95 16.71 -27.11
CA ASN A 94 -10.29 18.01 -27.15
C ASN A 94 -11.19 18.99 -27.90
N GLN A 95 -11.86 19.83 -27.12
CA GLN A 95 -12.28 21.16 -27.57
C GLN A 95 -11.01 22.02 -27.69
N ALA A 96 -10.83 22.67 -28.83
CA ALA A 96 -10.09 23.92 -28.92
C ALA A 96 -11.03 24.94 -29.57
N LEU A 97 -11.41 25.91 -28.76
CA LEU A 97 -12.17 27.10 -29.12
C LEU A 97 -11.32 28.04 -30.01
N SER A 98 -12.06 28.86 -30.76
CA SER A 98 -11.67 30.06 -31.54
C SER A 98 -11.32 29.84 -33.01
#